data_AF-A0A248KKJ2-F1
#
_entry.id   AF-A0A248KKJ2-F1
#
_cell.length_a   1.000
_cell.length_b   1.000
_cell.length_c   1.000
_cell.angle_alpha   90.00
_cell.angle_beta   90.00
_cell.angle_gamma   90.00
#
_symmetry.space_group_name_H-M   'P 1'
#
loop_
_entity.id
_entity.type
_entity.pdbx_description
1 polymer ?
#
loop_
_entity_poly.entity_id
_entity_poly.type
_entity_poly.pdbx_seq_one_letter_code
_entity_poly.pdbx_strand_id
1 'polypeptide(L)'
;MNEKQFISMLIDLKSWHQNRVDKCQLIIDTKDADICIDMGEDGERVFPAYSVQAAFIRIGVQLALLQFQPFPITMKQADDDMEDEDDE
;
A
#
# COMPACT_ATOMS: atom_id res chain seq x y z
N MET A 1 -17.64 18.51 -2.96
CA MET A 1 -16.21 18.58 -2.60
C MET A 1 -15.56 19.58 -3.56
N ASN A 2 -14.84 20.58 -3.07
CA ASN A 2 -14.16 21.53 -3.97
C ASN A 2 -12.82 20.92 -4.46
N GLU A 3 -12.33 21.35 -5.61
CA GLU A 3 -11.10 20.90 -6.25
C GLU A 3 -9.91 20.86 -5.29
N LYS A 4 -9.72 21.91 -4.48
CA LYS A 4 -8.65 21.96 -3.46
C LYS A 4 -8.74 20.84 -2.42
N GLN A 5 -9.95 20.51 -1.98
CA GLN A 5 -10.17 19.42 -1.02
C GLN A 5 -9.91 18.06 -1.68
N PHE A 6 -10.30 17.89 -2.94
CA PHE A 6 -10.05 16.69 -3.71
C PHE A 6 -8.55 16.46 -3.94
N ILE A 7 -7.82 17.51 -4.34
CA ILE A 7 -6.35 17.46 -4.49
C ILE A 7 -5.68 17.10 -3.16
N SER A 8 -6.10 17.71 -2.05
CA SER A 8 -5.56 17.37 -0.72
C SER A 8 -5.78 15.89 -0.39
N MET A 9 -6.99 15.38 -0.60
CA MET A 9 -7.32 13.98 -0.37
C MET A 9 -6.44 13.03 -1.19
N LEU A 10 -6.16 13.36 -2.45
CA LEU A 10 -5.27 12.55 -3.31
C LEU A 10 -3.82 12.55 -2.82
N ILE A 11 -3.32 13.69 -2.33
CA ILE A 11 -1.97 13.79 -1.75
C ILE A 11 -1.87 12.95 -0.48
N ASP A 12 -2.88 13.03 0.39
CA ASP A 12 -2.94 12.27 1.63
C ASP A 12 -2.98 10.77 1.33
N LEU A 13 -3.81 10.36 0.36
CA LEU A 13 -3.90 8.97 -0.08
C LEU A 13 -2.58 8.47 -0.67
N LYS A 14 -1.92 9.27 -1.50
CA LYS A 14 -0.59 8.96 -2.06
C LYS A 14 0.43 8.74 -0.96
N SER A 15 0.45 9.62 0.04
CA SER A 15 1.42 9.57 1.13
C SER A 15 1.19 8.35 2.02
N TRP A 16 -0.07 8.06 2.34
CA TRP A 16 -0.47 6.86 3.07
C TRP A 16 -0.10 5.58 2.32
N HIS A 17 -0.34 5.55 1.00
CA HIS A 17 -0.04 4.40 0.14
C HIS A 17 1.46 4.14 0.07
N GLN A 18 2.24 5.18 -0.21
CA GLN A 18 3.70 5.10 -0.28
C GLN A 18 4.29 4.60 1.04
N ASN A 19 3.80 5.11 2.18
CA ASN A 19 4.27 4.66 3.49
C ASN A 19 4.05 3.16 3.73
N ARG A 20 2.95 2.59 3.23
CA ARG A 20 2.69 1.14 3.31
C ARG A 20 3.64 0.34 2.43
N VAL A 21 3.84 0.78 1.19
CA VAL A 21 4.78 0.15 0.25
C VAL A 21 6.20 0.16 0.82
N ASP A 22 6.65 1.30 1.35
CA ASP A 22 8.00 1.46 1.91
C ASP A 22 8.22 0.55 3.12
N LYS A 23 7.21 0.41 4.00
CA LYS A 23 7.28 -0.49 5.15
C LYS A 23 7.37 -1.95 4.75
N CYS A 24 6.59 -2.39 3.76
CA CYS A 24 6.70 -3.75 3.25
C CYS A 24 8.08 -3.99 2.64
N GLN A 25 8.59 -3.05 1.85
CA GLN A 25 9.92 -3.13 1.24
C GLN A 25 11.03 -3.23 2.31
N LEU A 26 10.96 -2.43 3.36
CA LEU A 26 11.91 -2.46 4.47
C LEU A 26 12.00 -3.84 5.14
N ILE A 27 10.86 -4.50 5.39
CA ILE A 27 10.81 -5.84 6.00
C ILE A 27 11.47 -6.89 5.08
N ILE A 28 11.32 -6.74 3.77
CA ILE A 28 11.86 -7.64 2.76
C ILE A 28 13.38 -7.46 2.63
N ASP A 29 13.85 -6.21 2.63
CA ASP A 29 15.26 -5.87 2.42
C ASP A 29 16.11 -6.16 3.66
N THR A 30 15.53 -6.00 4.86
CA THR A 30 16.22 -6.22 6.13
C THR A 30 16.17 -7.70 6.54
N LYS A 31 16.86 -8.56 5.78
CA LYS A 31 16.83 -10.02 5.93
C LYS A 31 17.50 -10.52 7.22
N ASP A 32 18.44 -9.76 7.76
CA ASP A 32 19.24 -10.15 8.92
C ASP A 32 18.66 -9.63 10.25
N ALA A 33 17.54 -8.89 10.20
CA ALA A 33 16.84 -8.44 11.40
C ALA A 33 15.82 -9.46 11.89
N ASP A 34 15.66 -9.52 13.20
CA ASP A 34 14.55 -10.25 13.82
C ASP A 34 13.23 -9.52 13.53
N ILE A 35 12.15 -10.28 13.41
CA ILE A 35 10.81 -9.74 13.23
C ILE A 35 10.12 -9.71 14.59
N CYS A 36 9.80 -8.53 15.09
CA CYS A 36 8.96 -8.37 16.28
C CYS A 36 7.55 -7.98 15.86
N ILE A 37 6.55 -8.71 16.36
CA ILE A 37 5.13 -8.41 16.20
C ILE A 37 4.55 -8.08 17.57
N ASP A 38 4.07 -6.85 17.72
CA ASP A 38 3.29 -6.40 18.87
C ASP A 38 1.90 -7.05 18.80
N MET A 39 1.56 -7.84 19.83
CA MET A 39 0.28 -8.53 19.99
C MET A 39 -0.63 -7.82 21.00
N GLY A 40 -0.29 -6.59 21.41
CA GLY A 40 -1.06 -5.81 22.38
C GLY A 40 -0.92 -6.36 23.80
N GLU A 41 -2.03 -6.72 24.43
CA GLU A 41 -2.04 -7.23 25.82
C GLU A 41 -1.27 -8.55 25.99
N ASP A 42 -1.13 -9.32 24.91
CA ASP A 42 -0.37 -10.58 24.88
C ASP A 42 1.16 -10.36 24.74
N GLY A 43 1.61 -9.11 24.68
CA GLY A 43 3.01 -8.72 24.58
C GLY A 43 3.59 -8.81 23.17
N GLU A 44 4.89 -9.05 23.07
CA GLU A 44 5.61 -9.09 21.80
C GLU A 44 5.98 -10.53 21.40
N ARG A 45 5.78 -10.88 20.13
CA ARG A 45 6.29 -12.12 19.54
C ARG A 45 7.47 -11.83 18.64
N VAL A 46 8.62 -12.40 18.99
CA VAL A 46 9.88 -12.26 18.24
C VAL A 46 10.16 -13.51 17.41
N PHE A 47 10.46 -13.32 16.14
CA PHE A 47 10.90 -14.35 15.20
C PHE A 47 12.34 -14.06 14.77
N PRO A 48 13.30 -14.94 15.13
CA PRO A 48 14.70 -14.74 14.75
C PRO A 48 14.88 -14.66 13.23
N ALA A 49 15.81 -13.81 12.77
CA ALA A 49 16.03 -13.51 11.36
C ALA A 49 16.19 -14.76 10.48
N TYR A 50 16.94 -15.74 10.98
CA TYR A 50 17.27 -17.01 10.30
C TYR A 50 16.23 -18.12 10.52
N SER A 51 15.13 -17.84 11.22
CA SER A 51 14.08 -18.83 11.44
C SER A 51 13.25 -19.06 10.19
N VAL A 52 12.71 -20.27 10.05
CA VAL A 52 11.77 -20.62 8.97
C VAL A 52 10.53 -19.71 9.04
N GLN A 53 10.08 -19.38 10.24
CA GLN A 53 8.94 -18.48 10.46
C GLN A 53 9.21 -17.08 9.90
N ALA A 54 10.38 -16.49 10.19
CA ALA A 54 10.73 -15.18 9.64
C ALA A 54 10.84 -15.22 8.11
N ALA A 55 11.33 -16.31 7.53
CA ALA A 55 11.32 -16.50 6.08
C ALA A 55 9.90 -16.51 5.50
N PHE A 56 8.96 -17.25 6.11
CA PHE A 56 7.56 -17.28 5.69
C PHE A 56 6.87 -15.91 5.85
N ILE A 57 7.16 -15.18 6.92
CA ILE A 57 6.61 -13.82 7.11
C ILE A 57 7.10 -12.92 5.97
N ARG A 58 8.40 -12.94 5.63
CA ARG A 58 8.93 -12.15 4.52
C ARG A 58 8.31 -12.52 3.18
N ILE A 59 8.09 -13.81 2.90
CA ILE A 59 7.36 -14.26 1.70
C ILE A 59 5.94 -13.70 1.70
N GLY A 60 5.22 -13.77 2.83
CA GLY A 60 3.89 -13.18 2.98
C GLY A 60 3.89 -11.67 2.71
N VAL A 61 4.90 -10.95 3.21
CA VAL A 61 5.06 -9.51 2.97
C VAL A 61 5.40 -9.22 1.50
N GLN A 62 6.19 -10.06 0.82
CA GLN A 62 6.42 -9.93 -0.64
C GLN A 62 5.12 -10.08 -1.42
N LEU A 63 4.29 -11.07 -1.07
CA LEU A 63 2.98 -11.25 -1.71
C LEU A 63 2.06 -10.05 -1.45
N ALA A 64 2.04 -9.53 -0.22
CA ALA A 64 1.28 -8.33 0.11
C ALA A 64 1.78 -7.10 -0.66
N LEU A 65 3.09 -6.93 -0.81
CA LEU A 65 3.68 -5.85 -1.58
C LEU A 65 3.25 -5.88 -3.05
N LEU A 66 3.15 -7.07 -3.67
CA LEU A 66 2.65 -7.20 -5.05
C LEU A 66 1.21 -6.69 -5.20
N GLN A 67 0.39 -6.84 -4.15
CA GLN A 67 -0.98 -6.32 -4.14
C GLN A 67 -1.04 -4.82 -3.86
N PHE A 68 -0.11 -4.30 -3.04
CA PHE A 68 -0.08 -2.89 -2.65
C PHE A 68 0.79 -2.01 -3.55
N GLN A 69 1.61 -2.57 -4.43
CA GLN A 69 2.43 -1.74 -5.31
C GLN A 69 1.59 -0.84 -6.24
N PRO A 70 0.53 -1.35 -6.89
CA PRO A 70 -0.35 -0.51 -7.68
C PRO A 70 -1.05 0.54 -6.81
N PHE A 71 -1.12 1.78 -7.30
CA PHE A 71 -1.90 2.83 -6.64
C PHE A 71 -3.39 2.41 -6.61
N PRO A 72 -4.10 2.55 -5.47
CA PRO A 72 -5.39 1.88 -5.26
C PRO A 72 -6.56 2.56 -5.98
N ILE A 73 -6.28 3.59 -6.78
CA ILE A 73 -7.26 4.30 -7.58
C ILE A 73 -6.73 4.43 -9.00
N THR A 74 -7.54 3.99 -9.95
CA THR A 74 -7.39 4.30 -11.37
C THR A 74 -8.36 5.42 -11.72
N MET A 75 -7.85 6.53 -12.25
CA MET A 75 -8.68 7.56 -12.88
C MET A 75 -8.85 7.20 -14.34
N LYS A 76 -10.10 7.06 -14.77
CA LYS A 76 -10.44 7.11 -16.19
C LYS A 76 -10.74 8.57 -16.52
N GLN A 77 -10.27 9.05 -17.66
CA GLN A 77 -10.86 10.26 -18.22
C GLN A 77 -12.36 9.99 -18.35
N ALA A 78 -13.20 10.89 -17.86
CA ALA A 78 -14.56 10.93 -18.35
C ALA A 78 -14.38 11.22 -19.84
N ASP A 79 -14.90 10.36 -20.71
CA ASP A 79 -14.94 10.68 -22.13
C ASP A 79 -15.67 12.02 -22.23
N ASP A 80 -14.92 13.07 -22.55
CA ASP A 80 -15.46 14.30 -23.12
C ASP A 80 -15.92 13.94 -24.55
N ASP A 81 -16.89 13.03 -24.67
CA ASP A 81 -17.82 13.05 -25.81
C ASP A 81 -18.73 14.26 -25.58
N MET A 82 -18.11 15.42 -25.81
CA MET A 82 -18.79 16.61 -26.27
C MET A 82 -19.38 16.26 -27.63
N GLU A 83 -20.71 16.23 -27.72
CA GLU A 83 -21.52 17.20 -28.48
C GLU A 83 -22.92 16.64 -28.68
N ASP A 84 -23.90 17.38 -28.17
CA ASP A 84 -25.29 17.31 -28.61
C ASP A 84 -25.32 17.55 -30.14
N GLU A 85 -25.71 16.54 -30.92
CA GLU A 85 -26.37 16.76 -32.21
C GLU A 85 -27.83 16.28 -32.05
N ASP A 86 -28.65 17.16 -31.47
CA ASP A 86 -30.07 17.23 -31.81
C ASP A 86 -30.20 17.93 -33.18
N ASP A 87 -31.15 17.42 -33.98
CA ASP A 87 -31.77 17.98 -35.19
C ASP A 87 -31.02 17.92 -36.54
N GLU A 88 -31.27 16.85 -37.32
CA GLU A 88 -32.02 16.91 -38.60
C GLU A 88 -32.68 15.57 -38.99
#